data_AF-A0A922W667-F1
#
_entry.id   AF-A0A922W667-F1
#
_cell.length_a   1.000
_cell.length_b   1.000
_cell.length_c   1.000
_cell.angle_alpha   90.00
_cell.angle_beta   90.00
_cell.angle_gamma   90.00
#
_symmetry.space_group_name_H-M   'P 1'
#
loop_
_entity.id
_entity.type
_entity.pdbx_description
1 polymer ?
#
loop_
_entity_poly.entity_id
_entity_poly.type
_entity_poly.pdbx_seq_one_letter_code
_entity_poly.pdbx_strand_id
1 'polypeptide(L)' 'MAVKWFYTPAGEPAFYQSDEYVWDTEGKTCLYWEANGWWFRMEDSAPAYFLKGPWVFNLMGEQAFYTGQADNARSTA' A
#
# COMPACT_ATOMS: atom_id res chain seq x y z
N MET A 1 8.48 -6.62 14.85
CA MET A 1 7.79 -5.60 14.02
C MET A 1 8.06 -5.95 12.57
N ALA A 2 7.03 -6.35 11.82
CA ALA A 2 7.18 -6.69 10.41
C ALA A 2 6.89 -5.44 9.59
N VAL A 3 7.91 -4.88 8.93
CA VAL A 3 7.73 -3.76 8.00
C VAL A 3 7.44 -4.32 6.62
N LYS A 4 6.37 -3.84 5.99
CA LYS A 4 5.99 -4.22 4.63
C LYS A 4 6.07 -3.00 3.72
N TRP A 5 6.80 -3.09 2.62
CA TRP A 5 6.93 -2.01 1.66
C TRP A 5 5.89 -2.13 0.54
N PHE A 6 5.37 -0.98 0.10
CA PHE A 6 4.50 -0.84 -1.06
C PHE A 6 5.21 -0.03 -2.12
N TYR A 7 5.13 -0.51 -3.35
CA TYR A 7 5.81 0.08 -4.48
C TYR A 7 4.80 0.57 -5.51
N THR A 8 5.14 1.65 -6.20
CA THR A 8 4.44 2.09 -7.40
C THR A 8 4.57 1.03 -8.49
N PRO A 9 3.72 1.03 -9.54
CA PRO A 9 3.88 0.13 -10.68
C PRO A 9 5.25 0.25 -11.38
N ALA A 10 5.93 1.39 -11.24
CA ALA A 10 7.30 1.60 -11.73
C ALA A 10 8.38 0.92 -10.87
N GLY A 11 8.02 0.38 -9.70
CA GLY A 11 8.94 -0.27 -8.76
C GLY A 11 9.59 0.67 -7.76
N GLU A 12 9.11 1.90 -7.63
CA GLU A 12 9.62 2.87 -6.66
C GLU A 12 8.88 2.72 -5.32
N PRO A 13 9.57 2.79 -4.16
CA PRO A 13 8.89 2.74 -2.87
C PRO A 13 7.94 3.92 -2.73
N ALA A 14 6.67 3.63 -2.45
CA ALA A 14 5.63 4.64 -2.25
C ALA A 14 5.28 4.80 -0.77
N PHE A 15 5.15 3.67 -0.07
CA PHE A 15 4.73 3.63 1.34
C PHE A 15 5.38 2.45 2.05
N TYR A 16 5.38 2.48 3.38
CA TYR A 16 5.61 1.28 4.19
C TYR A 16 4.51 1.12 5.24
N GLN A 17 4.16 -0.13 5.53
CA GLN A 17 3.27 -0.49 6.62
C GLN A 17 4.10 -0.97 7.81
N SER A 18 3.81 -0.43 8.98
CA SER A 18 4.23 -0.97 10.27
C SER A 18 2.97 -1.26 11.07
N ASP A 19 2.81 -2.53 11.47
CA ASP A 19 1.60 -3.02 12.12
C ASP A 19 0.36 -2.73 11.24
N GLU A 20 -0.65 -2.04 11.76
CA GLU A 20 -1.84 -1.64 11.00
C GLU A 20 -1.68 -0.28 10.30
N TYR A 21 -0.57 0.44 10.48
CA TYR A 21 -0.43 1.80 9.97
C TYR A 21 0.44 1.86 8.72
N VAL A 22 0.00 2.64 7.74
CA VAL A 22 0.71 2.90 6.49
C VAL A 22 1.26 4.33 6.51
N TRP A 23 2.57 4.41 6.37
CA TRP A 23 3.36 5.63 6.48
C TRP A 23 3.96 6.00 5.12
N ASP A 24 4.29 7.28 4.96
CA ASP A 24 5.14 7.74 3.87
C ASP A 24 6.55 7.12 3.94
N THR A 25 7.32 7.19 2.87
CA THR A 25 8.65 6.57 2.79
C THR A 25 9.67 7.12 3.79
N GLU A 26 9.50 8.35 4.28
CA GLU A 26 10.34 8.95 5.31
C GLU A 26 9.86 8.63 6.74
N GLY A 27 8.67 8.05 6.89
CA GLY A 27 8.10 7.66 8.17
C GLY A 27 7.65 8.82 9.05
N LYS A 28 7.36 9.98 8.45
CA LYS A 28 6.99 11.21 9.16
C LYS A 28 5.48 11.34 9.35
N THR A 29 4.70 10.72 8.47
CA THR A 29 3.26 10.93 8.32
C THR A 29 2.58 9.58 8.16
N CYS A 30 1.68 9.27 9.09
CA CYS A 30 0.75 8.16 8.94
C CYS A 30 -0.38 8.59 8.01
N LEU A 31 -0.46 7.99 6.83
CA LEU A 31 -1.43 8.38 5.80
C LEU A 31 -2.67 7.51 5.84
N TYR A 32 -2.50 6.22 6.12
CA TYR A 32 -3.59 5.26 6.17
C TYR A 32 -3.46 4.33 7.36
N TRP A 33 -4.59 3.73 7.74
CA TRP A 33 -4.62 2.55 8.60
C TRP A 33 -5.29 1.41 7.84
N GLU A 34 -4.76 0.21 7.99
CA GLU A 34 -5.20 -1.01 7.35
C GLU A 34 -6.06 -1.82 8.32
N ALA A 35 -7.30 -2.10 7.91
CA ALA A 35 -8.17 -3.01 8.64
C ALA A 35 -8.94 -3.90 7.68
N ASN A 36 -8.90 -5.20 7.92
CA ASN A 36 -9.58 -6.22 7.12
C ASN A 36 -9.24 -6.14 5.61
N GLY A 37 -7.99 -5.80 5.27
CA GLY A 37 -7.57 -5.65 3.88
C GLY A 37 -8.00 -4.35 3.22
N TRP A 38 -8.51 -3.38 3.97
CA TRP A 38 -8.88 -2.05 3.48
C TRP A 38 -7.98 -0.99 4.08
N TRP A 39 -7.59 -0.01 3.27
CA TRP A 39 -6.86 1.17 3.73
C TRP A 39 -7.82 2.32 3.87
N PHE A 40 -7.84 2.88 5.06
CA PHE A 40 -8.67 4.01 5.42
C PHE A 40 -7.77 5.21 5.66
N ARG A 41 -8.13 6.36 5.10
CA ARG A 41 -7.38 7.60 5.28
C ARG A 41 -7.41 8.03 6.74
N MET A 42 -6.27 8.46 7.27
CA MET A 42 -6.20 9.01 8.62
C MET A 42 -6.96 10.34 8.77
N GLU A 43 -7.13 11.10 7.68
CA GLU A 43 -7.80 12.40 7.70
C GLU A 43 -9.32 12.30 7.94
N ASP A 44 -10.01 11.39 7.25
CA ASP A 44 -11.47 11.31 7.24
C ASP A 44 -12.03 9.91 7.49
N SER A 45 -11.17 8.92 7.77
CA SER A 45 -11.52 7.50 7.92
C SER A 45 -12.25 6.89 6.72
N ALA A 46 -12.23 7.54 5.55
CA ALA A 46 -12.84 6.98 4.36
C ALA A 46 -11.91 5.92 3.74
N PRO A 47 -12.48 4.83 3.19
CA PRO A 47 -11.67 3.85 2.45
C PRO A 47 -11.05 4.54 1.23
N ALA A 48 -9.77 4.30 0.99
CA ALA A 48 -9.04 4.80 -0.18
C ALA A 48 -8.54 3.66 -1.06
N TYR A 49 -8.10 2.58 -0.44
CA TYR A 49 -7.57 1.42 -1.15
C TYR A 49 -8.02 0.11 -0.52
N PHE A 50 -7.88 -0.99 -1.27
CA PHE A 50 -8.05 -2.33 -0.76
C PHE A 50 -6.94 -3.27 -1.27
N LEU A 51 -6.53 -4.21 -0.43
CA LEU A 51 -5.59 -5.25 -0.77
C LEU A 51 -6.31 -6.44 -1.41
N LYS A 52 -5.69 -6.99 -2.46
CA LYS A 52 -6.06 -8.28 -3.05
C LYS A 52 -4.78 -9.03 -3.45
N GLY A 53 -4.37 -9.96 -2.60
CA GLY A 53 -3.10 -10.66 -2.75
C GLY A 53 -1.91 -9.70 -2.57
N PRO A 54 -0.91 -9.69 -3.46
CA PRO A 54 0.21 -8.77 -3.37
C PRO A 54 -0.09 -7.38 -3.94
N TRP A 55 -1.32 -7.10 -4.36
CA TRP A 55 -1.68 -5.87 -5.07
C TRP A 55 -2.61 -5.00 -4.22
N VAL A 56 -2.47 -3.68 -4.36
CA VAL A 56 -3.30 -2.66 -3.75
C VAL A 56 -4.06 -1.94 -4.85
N PHE A 57 -5.37 -1.86 -4.72
CA PHE A 57 -6.27 -1.27 -5.70
C PHE A 57 -6.96 -0.04 -5.14
N ASN A 58 -7.20 0.97 -5.98
CA ASN A 58 -8.05 2.09 -5.62
C ASN A 58 -9.54 1.68 -5.63
N LEU A 59 -10.44 2.57 -5.19
CA LEU A 59 -11.89 2.29 -5.16
C LEU A 59 -12.50 2.05 -6.56
N MET A 60 -11.83 2.45 -7.64
CA MET A 60 -12.24 2.19 -9.02
C MET A 60 -11.79 0.80 -9.52
N GLY A 61 -11.02 0.07 -8.72
CA GLY A 61 -10.48 -1.24 -9.08
C GLY A 61 -9.19 -1.18 -9.92
N GLU A 62 -8.57 -0.01 -10.02
CA GLU A 62 -7.29 0.17 -10.70
C GLU A 62 -6.14 -0.14 -9.74
N GLN A 63 -5.13 -0.82 -10.25
CA GLN A 63 -3.95 -1.16 -9.46
C GLN A 63 -3.14 0.11 -9.15
N ALA A 64 -3.04 0.43 -7.87
CA ALA A 64 -2.30 1.59 -7.38
C ALA A 64 -0.89 1.21 -6.92
N PHE A 65 -0.76 0.11 -6.16
CA PHE A 65 0.53 -0.31 -5.57
C PHE A 65 0.64 -1.83 -5.50
N TYR A 66 1.82 -2.30 -5.08
CA TYR A 66 2.04 -3.71 -4.78
C TYR A 66 2.99 -3.93 -3.62
N THR A 67 2.80 -5.06 -2.92
CA THR A 67 3.65 -5.58 -1.85
C THR A 67 4.65 -6.55 -2.44
N GLY A 68 5.94 -6.32 -2.28
CA GLY A 68 6.97 -7.22 -2.80
C GLY A 68 8.34 -6.57 -2.80
N GLN A 69 9.31 -7.16 -3.51
CA GLN A 69 10.52 -6.45 -3.91
C GLN A 69 10.30 -5.88 -5.32
N ALA A 70 11.05 -4.82 -5.69
CA ALA A 70 10.89 -4.09 -6.95
C ALA A 70 10.85 -4.98 -8.23
N ASP A 71 11.37 -6.21 -8.16
CA ASP A 71 11.37 -7.20 -9.24
C ASP A 71 10.00 -7.86 -9.54
N ASN A 72 9.03 -7.82 -8.62
CA ASN A 72 7.75 -8.50 -8.82
C ASN A 72 6.82 -7.81 -9.84
N ALA A 73 7.10 -6.55 -10.22
CA ALA A 73 6.32 -5.85 -11.25
C ALA A 73 6.52 -6.40 -12.67
N ARG A 74 7.54 -7.26 -12.89
CA ARG A 74 7.88 -7.79 -14.23
C ARG A 74 7.33 -9.18 -14.55
N SER A 75 6.63 -9.86 -13.64
CA SER A 75 6.11 -11.21 -13.88
C SER A 75 4.60 -11.25 -14.13
N THR A 76 4.18 -10.51 -15.15
CA THR A 76 2.95 -10.85 -15.90
C THR A 76 3.21 -10.50 -17.37
N ALA A 77 3.92 -11.41 -18.04
CA ALA A 77 4.01 -11.49 -19.49
C ALA A 77 3.36 -12.80 -19.94
#